data_AF-A0A194XEM9-F1
#
_entry.id   AF-A0A194XEM9-F1
#
_cell.length_a   1.000
_cell.length_b   1.000
_cell.length_c   1.000
_cell.angle_alpha   90.00
_cell.angle_beta   90.00
_cell.angle_gamma   90.00
#
_symmetry.space_group_name_H-M   'P 1'
#
loop_
_entity.id
_entity.type
_entity.pdbx_description
1 polymer ?
#
loop_
_entity_poly.entity_id
_entity_poly.type
_entity_poly.pdbx_seq_one_letter_code
_entity_poly.pdbx_strand_id
1 'polypeptide(L)'
;MSFTDLEDVEIQQESTRRALISSRPFWLTMSRVLQLLLAFTNLILTGYAVSIFGGDFFHTFGISFLAFVWTVVFMLYIFITPERAPKLYFYRVHIILEIITTAFWIVTLALLAWECQTWDAAEDVVNDSLTEAEAALVNSLPNQWSGVTAFRVALAFATMETILFSTTMFIIRRLLIQSSAE
;
A
#
# COMPACT_ATOMS: atom_id res chain seq x y z
N MET A 1 -10.68 32.78 31.02
CA MET A 1 -9.78 31.67 30.62
C MET A 1 -8.53 32.31 30.06
N SER A 2 -7.39 32.16 30.73
CA SER A 2 -6.14 32.78 30.28
C SER A 2 -5.56 31.97 29.11
N PHE A 3 -4.71 32.60 28.30
CA PHE A 3 -4.04 31.93 27.18
C PHE A 3 -3.24 30.69 27.63
N THR A 4 -2.63 30.77 28.81
CA THR A 4 -1.94 29.66 29.49
C THR A 4 -2.87 28.49 29.83
N ASP A 5 -4.12 28.74 30.22
CA ASP A 5 -5.08 27.68 30.53
C ASP A 5 -5.53 26.92 29.27
N LEU A 6 -5.52 27.57 28.10
CA LEU A 6 -5.85 26.92 26.82
C LEU A 6 -4.72 26.02 26.32
N GLU A 7 -3.47 26.46 26.49
CA GLU A 7 -2.27 25.70 26.10
C GLU A 7 -2.12 24.44 26.95
N ASP A 8 -2.37 24.53 28.27
CA ASP A 8 -2.32 23.38 29.17
C ASP A 8 -3.39 22.34 28.84
N VAL A 9 -4.61 22.76 28.51
CA VAL A 9 -5.71 21.85 28.10
C VAL A 9 -5.37 21.13 26.79
N GLU A 10 -4.81 21.84 25.80
CA GLU A 10 -4.45 21.25 24.51
C GLU A 10 -3.31 20.23 24.66
N ILE A 11 -2.29 20.53 25.49
CA ILE A 11 -1.19 19.62 25.81
C ILE A 11 -1.71 18.37 26.53
N GLN A 12 -2.61 18.53 27.50
CA GLN A 12 -3.19 17.42 28.24
C GLN A 12 -4.01 16.50 27.32
N GLN A 13 -4.85 17.09 26.46
CA GLN A 13 -5.66 16.34 25.49
C GLN A 13 -4.79 15.60 24.47
N GLU A 14 -3.67 16.21 24.03
CA GLU A 14 -2.70 15.55 23.15
C GLU A 14 -1.95 14.42 23.87
N SER A 15 -1.68 14.54 25.18
CA SER A 15 -1.07 13.48 25.97
C SER A 15 -2.00 12.25 26.14
N THR A 16 -3.29 12.47 26.39
CA THR A 16 -4.30 11.40 26.50
C THR A 16 -4.52 10.71 25.15
N ARG A 17 -4.55 11.48 24.05
CA ARG A 17 -4.57 10.89 22.69
C ARG A 17 -3.32 10.08 22.38
N ARG A 18 -2.14 10.55 22.79
CA ARG A 18 -0.89 9.79 22.67
C ARG A 18 -0.94 8.47 23.44
N ALA A 19 -1.53 8.46 24.64
CA ALA A 19 -1.71 7.24 25.44
C ALA A 19 -2.69 6.24 24.79
N LEU A 20 -3.83 6.72 24.25
CA LEU A 20 -4.78 5.89 23.50
C LEU A 20 -4.16 5.29 22.23
N ILE A 21 -3.33 6.05 21.54
CA ILE A 21 -2.60 5.59 20.36
C ILE A 21 -1.46 4.61 20.73
N SER A 22 -0.91 4.72 21.93
CA SER A 22 0.06 3.76 22.48
C SER A 22 -0.60 2.43 22.83
N SER A 23 -1.82 2.46 23.36
CA SER A 23 -2.66 1.27 23.56
C SER A 23 -3.32 0.83 22.25
N ARG A 24 -2.51 0.45 21.25
CA ARG A 24 -3.04 -0.02 19.97
C ARG A 24 -3.81 -1.33 20.15
N PRO A 25 -5.06 -1.44 19.66
CA PRO A 25 -5.73 -2.72 19.61
C PRO A 25 -4.90 -3.68 18.77
N PHE A 26 -4.68 -4.90 19.31
CA PHE A 26 -3.89 -5.97 18.69
C PHE A 26 -4.18 -6.14 17.18
N TRP A 27 -5.46 -6.02 16.80
CA TRP A 27 -5.94 -6.11 15.42
C TRP A 27 -5.32 -5.06 14.47
N LEU A 28 -5.12 -3.82 14.93
CA LEU A 28 -4.46 -2.79 14.11
C LEU A 28 -2.98 -3.09 13.91
N THR A 29 -2.29 -3.63 14.91
CA THR A 29 -0.89 -4.03 14.74
C THR A 29 -0.78 -5.19 13.74
N MET A 30 -1.67 -6.17 13.84
CA MET A 30 -1.71 -7.30 12.91
C MET A 30 -1.97 -6.83 11.46
N SER A 31 -2.92 -5.92 11.26
CA SER A 31 -3.20 -5.40 9.91
C SER A 31 -2.01 -4.65 9.33
N ARG A 32 -1.24 -3.90 10.14
CA ARG A 32 -0.03 -3.19 9.70
C ARG A 32 1.09 -4.12 9.28
N VAL A 33 1.31 -5.22 10.01
CA VAL A 33 2.27 -6.25 9.62
C VAL A 33 1.85 -6.92 8.32
N LEU A 34 0.55 -7.22 8.16
CA LEU A 34 0.00 -7.78 6.94
C LEU A 34 0.20 -6.84 5.74
N GLN A 35 -0.04 -5.53 5.90
CA GLN A 35 0.26 -4.51 4.88
C GLN A 35 1.73 -4.62 4.47
N LEU A 36 2.67 -4.54 5.40
CA LEU A 36 4.11 -4.63 5.06
C LEU A 36 4.48 -5.93 4.29
N LEU A 37 3.88 -7.06 4.65
CA LEU A 37 4.08 -8.34 3.95
C LEU A 37 3.48 -8.33 2.54
N LEU A 38 2.28 -7.79 2.37
CA LEU A 38 1.64 -7.64 1.06
C LEU A 38 2.44 -6.70 0.17
N ALA A 39 2.87 -5.55 0.71
CA ALA A 39 3.71 -4.59 0.02
C ALA A 39 5.01 -5.22 -0.50
N PHE A 40 5.69 -5.99 0.35
CA PHE A 40 6.92 -6.69 -0.03
C PHE A 40 6.66 -7.77 -1.08
N THR A 41 5.58 -8.54 -0.93
CA THR A 41 5.22 -9.58 -1.90
C THR A 41 4.90 -8.98 -3.26
N ASN A 42 4.20 -7.84 -3.29
CA ASN A 42 3.90 -7.12 -4.52
C ASN A 42 5.18 -6.63 -5.23
N LEU A 43 6.16 -6.14 -4.46
CA LEU A 43 7.48 -5.78 -5.00
C LEU A 43 8.19 -6.98 -5.64
N ILE A 44 8.15 -8.15 -5.01
CA ILE A 44 8.75 -9.37 -5.58
C ILE A 44 8.04 -9.78 -6.87
N LEU A 45 6.71 -9.78 -6.89
CA LEU A 45 5.93 -10.18 -8.06
C LEU A 45 6.15 -9.26 -9.26
N THR A 46 6.15 -7.95 -9.01
CA THR A 46 6.43 -6.96 -10.06
C THR A 46 7.88 -7.01 -10.53
N GLY A 47 8.84 -7.25 -9.63
CA GLY A 47 10.25 -7.48 -9.99
C GLY A 47 10.46 -8.76 -10.81
N TYR A 48 9.75 -9.84 -10.46
CA TYR A 48 9.75 -11.08 -11.23
C TYR A 48 9.19 -10.87 -12.64
N ALA A 49 8.08 -10.15 -12.78
CA ALA A 49 7.50 -9.83 -14.07
C ALA A 49 8.47 -9.02 -14.96
N VAL A 50 9.17 -8.01 -14.41
CA VAL A 50 10.23 -7.27 -15.13
C VAL A 50 11.34 -8.20 -15.62
N SER A 51 11.73 -9.21 -14.83
CA SER A 51 12.78 -10.14 -15.24
C SER A 51 12.41 -11.00 -16.44
N ILE A 52 11.11 -11.23 -16.68
CA ILE A 52 10.58 -12.01 -17.80
C ILE A 52 10.35 -11.13 -19.02
N PHE A 53 9.64 -10.01 -18.84
CA PHE A 53 9.20 -9.19 -19.96
C PHE A 53 10.20 -8.10 -20.36
N GLY A 54 11.29 -7.96 -19.61
CA GLY A 54 12.30 -6.95 -19.86
C GLY A 54 11.93 -5.57 -19.32
N GLY A 55 12.83 -4.61 -19.53
CA GLY A 55 12.77 -3.27 -18.95
C GLY A 55 11.58 -2.40 -19.37
N ASP A 56 10.76 -2.83 -20.33
CA ASP A 56 9.57 -2.07 -20.74
C ASP A 56 8.56 -1.93 -19.60
N PHE A 57 8.60 -2.79 -18.56
CA PHE A 57 7.74 -2.69 -17.37
C PHE A 57 8.33 -1.85 -16.23
N PHE A 58 9.37 -1.05 -16.50
CA PHE A 58 10.05 -0.25 -15.48
C PHE A 58 9.12 0.74 -14.78
N HIS A 59 8.03 1.19 -15.43
CA HIS A 59 7.06 2.11 -14.84
C HIS A 59 6.24 1.44 -13.73
N THR A 60 5.72 0.24 -13.99
CA THR A 60 4.91 -0.52 -13.03
C THR A 60 5.74 -1.10 -11.88
N PHE A 61 6.98 -1.50 -12.15
CA PHE A 61 7.92 -1.85 -11.09
C PHE A 61 8.38 -0.62 -10.28
N GLY A 62 8.69 0.49 -10.96
CA GLY A 62 9.16 1.72 -10.33
C GLY A 62 8.14 2.29 -9.34
N ILE A 63 6.85 2.31 -9.69
CA ILE A 63 5.81 2.75 -8.76
C ILE A 63 5.64 1.78 -7.59
N SER A 64 5.71 0.47 -7.82
CA SER A 64 5.55 -0.56 -6.77
C SER A 64 6.72 -0.50 -5.79
N PHE A 65 7.94 -0.27 -6.29
CA PHE A 65 9.12 -0.01 -5.48
C PHE A 65 8.96 1.26 -4.63
N LEU A 66 8.52 2.37 -5.25
CA LEU A 66 8.30 3.62 -4.54
C LEU A 66 7.22 3.48 -3.44
N ALA A 67 6.09 2.83 -3.76
CA ALA A 67 5.02 2.54 -2.83
C ALA A 67 5.49 1.65 -1.66
N PHE A 68 6.31 0.64 -1.94
CA PHE A 68 6.93 -0.19 -0.91
C PHE A 68 7.86 0.61 0.01
N VAL A 69 8.82 1.35 -0.55
CA VAL A 69 9.75 2.18 0.23
C VAL A 69 8.99 3.18 1.09
N TRP A 70 7.99 3.84 0.51
CA TRP A 70 7.11 4.75 1.26
C TRP A 70 6.36 4.04 2.39
N THR A 71 5.85 2.83 2.14
CA THR A 71 5.20 2.00 3.16
C THR A 71 6.17 1.66 4.29
N VAL A 72 7.43 1.33 4.01
CA VAL A 72 8.45 1.11 5.04
C VAL A 72 8.65 2.38 5.88
N VAL A 73 8.84 3.54 5.23
CA VAL A 73 9.00 4.83 5.93
C VAL A 73 7.78 5.13 6.83
N PHE A 74 6.58 4.89 6.33
CA PHE A 74 5.34 5.04 7.09
C PHE A 74 5.28 4.09 8.29
N MET A 75 5.63 2.81 8.10
CA MET A 75 5.67 1.83 9.19
C MET A 75 6.71 2.19 10.26
N LEU A 76 7.90 2.67 9.85
CA LEU A 76 8.91 3.17 10.79
C LEU A 76 8.35 4.36 11.60
N TYR A 77 7.65 5.29 10.95
CA TYR A 77 7.00 6.40 11.64
C TYR A 77 5.99 5.91 12.68
N ILE A 78 5.15 4.93 12.33
CA ILE A 78 4.11 4.40 13.20
C ILE A 78 4.69 3.56 14.34
N PHE A 79 5.64 2.67 14.10
CA PHE A 79 6.14 1.76 15.13
C PHE A 79 7.22 2.39 16.00
N ILE A 80 8.19 3.09 15.40
CA ILE A 80 9.38 3.54 16.11
C ILE A 80 9.14 4.88 16.83
N THR A 81 8.46 5.83 16.17
CA THR A 81 8.32 7.20 16.71
C THR A 81 7.61 7.24 18.07
N PRO A 82 6.50 6.52 18.32
CA PRO A 82 5.84 6.53 19.63
C PRO A 82 6.73 5.98 20.75
N GLU A 83 7.53 4.96 20.47
CA GLU A 83 8.37 4.29 21.46
C GLU A 83 9.66 5.07 21.76
N ARG A 84 10.32 5.60 20.72
CA ARG A 84 11.62 6.26 20.84
C ARG A 84 11.52 7.77 21.03
N ALA A 85 10.51 8.40 20.47
CA ALA A 85 10.36 9.85 20.43
C ALA A 85 8.89 10.28 20.44
N PRO A 86 8.13 10.02 21.54
CA PRO A 86 6.69 10.29 21.61
C PRO A 86 6.33 11.77 21.39
N LYS A 87 7.28 12.69 21.65
CA LYS A 87 7.13 14.13 21.38
C LYS A 87 7.08 14.46 19.89
N LEU A 88 7.66 13.64 19.02
CA LEU A 88 7.65 13.79 17.56
C LEU A 88 6.44 13.13 16.89
N TYR A 89 5.66 12.37 17.65
CA TYR A 89 4.49 11.70 17.13
C TYR A 89 3.27 12.63 17.16
N PHE A 90 2.79 12.99 15.97
CA PHE A 90 1.64 13.87 15.77
C PHE A 90 0.55 13.14 14.99
N TYR A 91 -0.67 13.10 15.54
CA TYR A 91 -1.78 12.37 14.91
C TYR A 91 -2.15 12.93 13.53
N ARG A 92 -2.06 14.26 13.34
CA ARG A 92 -2.35 14.91 12.05
C ARG A 92 -1.39 14.43 10.97
N VAL A 93 -0.12 14.30 11.32
CA VAL A 93 0.93 13.80 10.42
C VAL A 93 0.67 12.33 10.09
N HIS A 94 0.28 11.50 11.06
CA HIS A 94 -0.11 10.10 10.80
C HIS A 94 -1.20 10.02 9.73
N ILE A 95 -2.29 10.77 9.88
CA ILE A 95 -3.41 10.76 8.92
C ILE A 95 -2.94 11.19 7.53
N ILE A 96 -2.15 12.27 7.45
CA ILE A 96 -1.62 12.76 6.17
C ILE A 96 -0.74 11.70 5.50
N LEU A 97 0.19 11.09 6.26
CA LEU A 97 1.05 10.02 5.75
C LEU A 97 0.24 8.81 5.28
N GLU A 98 -0.86 8.49 5.96
CA GLU A 98 -1.73 7.38 5.56
C GLU A 98 -2.52 7.70 4.28
N ILE A 99 -3.00 8.93 4.10
CA ILE A 99 -3.63 9.38 2.85
C ILE A 99 -2.64 9.27 1.68
N ILE A 100 -1.40 9.74 1.89
CA ILE A 100 -0.34 9.65 0.86
C ILE A 100 -0.02 8.18 0.54
N THR A 101 0.09 7.34 1.56
CA THR A 101 0.33 5.89 1.37
C THR A 101 -0.80 5.24 0.59
N THR A 102 -2.05 5.57 0.93
CA THR A 102 -3.23 5.08 0.20
C THR A 102 -3.21 5.53 -1.25
N ALA A 103 -2.83 6.79 -1.52
CA ALA A 103 -2.71 7.30 -2.88
C ALA A 103 -1.65 6.55 -3.70
N PHE A 104 -0.47 6.24 -3.11
CA PHE A 104 0.54 5.41 -3.77
C PHE A 104 0.00 4.02 -4.14
N TRP A 105 -0.76 3.39 -3.25
CA TRP A 105 -1.36 2.08 -3.53
C TRP A 105 -2.47 2.14 -4.58
N ILE A 106 -3.27 3.22 -4.63
CA ILE A 106 -4.24 3.45 -5.70
C ILE A 106 -3.55 3.62 -7.06
N VAL A 107 -2.45 4.37 -7.12
CA VAL A 107 -1.69 4.53 -8.38
C VAL A 107 -1.06 3.20 -8.80
N THR A 108 -0.51 2.44 -7.85
CA THR A 108 0.06 1.10 -8.10
C THR A 108 -1.01 0.13 -8.61
N LEU A 109 -2.19 0.13 -7.99
CA LEU A 109 -3.36 -0.62 -8.44
C LEU A 109 -3.76 -0.26 -9.87
N ALA A 110 -3.90 1.03 -10.16
CA ALA A 110 -4.33 1.50 -11.47
C ALA A 110 -3.35 1.09 -12.58
N LEU A 111 -2.05 1.19 -12.31
CA LEU A 111 -1.01 0.75 -13.24
C LEU A 111 -1.04 -0.77 -13.44
N LEU A 112 -1.12 -1.56 -12.36
CA LEU A 112 -1.23 -3.02 -12.48
C LEU A 112 -2.50 -3.46 -13.22
N ALA A 113 -3.61 -2.75 -13.03
CA ALA A 113 -4.87 -3.04 -13.73
C ALA A 113 -4.73 -2.77 -15.24
N TRP A 114 -4.08 -1.67 -15.61
CA TRP A 114 -3.78 -1.33 -17.00
C TRP A 114 -2.90 -2.40 -17.68
N GLU A 115 -1.87 -2.87 -16.99
CA GLU A 115 -0.99 -3.92 -17.51
C GLU A 115 -1.75 -5.24 -17.72
N CYS A 116 -2.55 -5.66 -16.74
CA CYS A 116 -3.37 -6.86 -16.87
C CYS A 116 -4.33 -6.76 -18.06
N GLN A 117 -5.02 -5.62 -18.22
CA GLN A 117 -5.93 -5.40 -19.35
C GLN A 117 -5.20 -5.48 -20.70
N THR A 118 -3.98 -4.95 -20.78
CA THR A 118 -3.17 -4.97 -22.01
C THR A 118 -2.78 -6.40 -22.39
N TRP A 119 -2.39 -7.21 -21.40
CA TRP A 119 -2.06 -8.62 -21.60
C TRP A 119 -3.28 -9.48 -21.93
N ASP A 120 -4.43 -9.22 -21.29
CA ASP A 120 -5.69 -9.91 -21.60
C ASP A 120 -6.11 -9.63 -23.06
N ALA A 121 -6.04 -8.37 -23.52
CA ALA A 121 -6.35 -8.02 -24.90
C ALA A 121 -5.38 -8.66 -25.91
N ALA A 122 -4.09 -8.81 -25.55
CA ALA A 122 -3.12 -9.50 -26.40
C ALA A 122 -3.42 -11.01 -26.49
N GLU A 123 -3.82 -11.63 -25.38
CA GLU A 123 -4.23 -13.04 -25.30
C GLU A 123 -5.45 -13.29 -26.21
N ASP A 124 -6.46 -12.40 -26.18
CA ASP A 124 -7.65 -12.49 -27.02
C ASP A 124 -7.31 -12.43 -28.52
N VAL A 125 -6.47 -11.47 -28.95
CA VAL A 125 -6.09 -11.34 -30.37
C VAL A 125 -5.33 -12.57 -30.88
N VAL A 126 -4.44 -13.12 -30.05
CA VAL A 126 -3.67 -14.34 -30.39
C VAL A 126 -4.62 -15.53 -30.56
N ASN A 127 -5.57 -15.70 -29.64
CA ASN A 127 -6.51 -16.81 -29.68
C ASN A 127 -7.51 -16.70 -30.85
N ASP A 128 -7.93 -15.50 -31.23
CA ASP A 128 -8.89 -15.28 -32.31
C ASP A 128 -8.26 -15.34 -33.72
N SER A 129 -6.97 -14.99 -33.84
CA SER A 129 -6.34 -14.74 -35.15
C SER A 129 -5.35 -15.82 -35.61
N LEU A 130 -4.83 -16.63 -34.69
CA LEU A 130 -3.75 -17.56 -34.98
C LEU A 130 -4.19 -19.01 -34.79
N THR A 131 -3.67 -19.90 -35.64
CA THR A 131 -3.79 -21.34 -35.38
C THR A 131 -2.95 -21.73 -34.16
N GLU A 132 -3.28 -22.84 -33.47
CA GLU A 132 -2.58 -23.27 -32.26
C GLU A 132 -1.05 -23.38 -32.44
N ALA A 133 -0.60 -23.80 -33.63
CA ALA A 133 0.81 -23.90 -33.98
C ALA A 133 1.50 -22.53 -34.12
N GLU A 134 0.79 -21.51 -34.60
CA GLU A 134 1.29 -20.14 -34.73
C GLU A 134 1.27 -19.41 -33.38
N ALA A 135 0.23 -19.63 -32.57
CA ALA A 135 0.15 -19.12 -31.21
C ALA A 135 1.30 -19.66 -30.32
N ALA A 136 1.67 -20.94 -30.49
CA ALA A 136 2.81 -21.53 -29.80
C ALA A 136 4.16 -20.90 -30.21
N LEU A 137 4.28 -20.46 -31.47
CA LEU A 137 5.48 -19.78 -31.97
C LEU A 137 5.57 -18.32 -31.47
N VAL A 138 4.43 -17.63 -31.39
CA VAL A 138 4.34 -16.26 -30.85
C VAL A 138 4.60 -16.23 -29.34
N ASN A 139 4.13 -17.24 -28.60
CA ASN A 139 4.40 -17.42 -27.17
C ASN A 139 5.79 -18.02 -26.86
N SER A 140 6.79 -17.81 -27.74
CA SER A 140 8.14 -18.39 -27.60
C SER A 140 8.98 -17.76 -26.49
N LEU A 141 8.49 -16.70 -25.83
CA LEU A 141 9.14 -16.13 -24.65
C LEU A 141 9.05 -17.12 -23.47
N PRO A 142 10.19 -17.61 -22.94
CA PRO A 142 10.18 -18.52 -21.82
C PRO A 142 9.50 -17.87 -20.62
N ASN A 143 8.58 -18.59 -19.98
CA ASN A 143 7.89 -18.19 -18.75
C ASN A 143 6.88 -17.02 -18.86
N GLN A 144 6.51 -16.59 -20.07
CA GLN A 144 5.56 -15.49 -20.31
C GLN A 144 4.26 -15.63 -19.49
N TRP A 145 3.65 -16.84 -19.50
CA TRP A 145 2.46 -17.17 -18.71
C TRP A 145 2.62 -16.95 -17.20
N SER A 146 3.80 -17.29 -16.66
CA SER A 146 4.08 -17.09 -15.24
C SER A 146 4.24 -15.60 -14.91
N GLY A 147 4.75 -14.79 -15.85
CA GLY A 147 4.85 -13.34 -15.70
C GLY A 147 3.48 -12.67 -15.69
N VAL A 148 2.58 -13.04 -16.62
CA VAL A 148 1.20 -12.52 -16.66
C VAL A 148 0.46 -12.91 -15.38
N THR A 149 0.61 -14.15 -14.93
CA THR A 149 0.03 -14.62 -13.68
C THR A 149 0.56 -13.83 -12.48
N ALA A 150 1.86 -13.52 -12.45
CA ALA A 150 2.44 -12.69 -11.40
C ALA A 150 1.83 -11.28 -11.36
N PHE A 151 1.56 -10.65 -12.51
CA PHE A 151 0.84 -9.36 -12.57
C PHE A 151 -0.58 -9.46 -12.03
N ARG A 152 -1.33 -10.50 -12.39
CA ARG A 152 -2.71 -10.71 -11.90
C ARG A 152 -2.73 -10.90 -10.37
N VAL A 153 -1.76 -11.63 -9.81
CA VAL A 153 -1.61 -11.80 -8.35
C VAL A 153 -1.17 -10.49 -7.69
N ALA A 154 -0.22 -9.77 -8.29
CA ALA A 154 0.22 -8.45 -7.82
C ALA A 154 -0.93 -7.44 -7.76
N LEU A 155 -1.81 -7.43 -8.78
CA LEU A 155 -3.01 -6.62 -8.81
C LEU A 155 -3.95 -6.95 -7.65
N ALA A 156 -4.20 -8.24 -7.39
CA ALA A 156 -5.02 -8.67 -6.27
C ALA A 156 -4.42 -8.18 -4.93
N PHE A 157 -3.11 -8.28 -4.74
CA PHE A 157 -2.44 -7.80 -3.53
C PHE A 157 -2.44 -6.27 -3.41
N ALA A 158 -2.26 -5.52 -4.50
CA ALA A 158 -2.41 -4.07 -4.52
C ALA A 158 -3.84 -3.64 -4.13
N THR A 159 -4.84 -4.41 -4.57
CA THR A 159 -6.25 -4.19 -4.21
C THR A 159 -6.46 -4.40 -2.71
N MET A 160 -5.98 -5.52 -2.18
CA MET A 160 -6.04 -5.80 -0.74
C MET A 160 -5.35 -4.72 0.08
N GLU A 161 -4.17 -4.26 -0.35
CA GLU A 161 -3.43 -3.18 0.29
C GLU A 161 -4.22 -1.88 0.32
N THR A 162 -4.77 -1.48 -0.83
CA THR A 162 -5.58 -0.27 -0.95
C THR A 162 -6.78 -0.31 0.01
N ILE A 163 -7.45 -1.47 0.10
CA ILE A 163 -8.58 -1.68 1.02
C ILE A 163 -8.12 -1.61 2.47
N LEU A 164 -7.01 -2.27 2.82
CA LEU A 164 -6.47 -2.26 4.18
C LEU A 164 -6.11 -0.85 4.63
N PHE A 165 -5.36 -0.08 3.81
CA PHE A 165 -4.99 1.30 4.14
C PHE A 165 -6.21 2.22 4.25
N SER A 166 -7.19 2.07 3.36
CA SER A 166 -8.45 2.83 3.43
C SER A 166 -9.23 2.51 4.72
N THR A 167 -9.25 1.23 5.12
CA THR A 167 -9.94 0.76 6.32
C THR A 167 -9.24 1.25 7.59
N THR A 168 -7.91 1.15 7.67
CA THR A 168 -7.14 1.62 8.82
C THR A 168 -7.24 3.13 8.98
N MET A 169 -7.21 3.89 7.88
CA MET A 169 -7.46 5.33 7.88
C MET A 169 -8.82 5.67 8.50
N PHE A 170 -9.89 4.96 8.11
CA PHE A 170 -11.23 5.20 8.62
C PHE A 170 -11.37 4.87 10.11
N ILE A 171 -10.78 3.76 10.55
CA ILE A 171 -10.79 3.34 11.97
C ILE A 171 -10.04 4.36 12.82
N ILE A 172 -8.83 4.76 12.43
CA ILE A 172 -8.01 5.73 13.17
C ILE A 172 -8.72 7.08 13.26
N ARG A 173 -9.33 7.55 12.16
CA ARG A 173 -10.13 8.77 12.18
C ARG A 173 -11.29 8.67 13.17
N ARG A 174 -12.01 7.55 13.23
CA ARG A 174 -13.12 7.36 14.18
C ARG A 174 -12.64 7.38 15.63
N LEU A 175 -11.56 6.65 15.94
CA LEU A 175 -10.99 6.62 17.30
C LEU A 175 -10.57 8.02 17.77
N LEU A 176 -10.03 8.83 16.85
CA LEU A 176 -9.62 10.21 17.17
C LEU A 176 -10.81 11.14 17.41
N ILE A 177 -11.90 11.01 16.65
CA ILE A 177 -13.12 11.82 16.86
C ILE A 177 -13.78 11.47 18.20
N GLN A 178 -13.81 10.18 18.57
CA GLN A 178 -14.37 9.77 19.87
C GLN A 178 -13.58 10.37 21.03
N SER A 179 -12.25 10.40 20.95
CA SER A 179 -11.39 11.04 21.96
C SER A 179 -11.49 12.57 22.04
N SER A 180 -12.24 13.22 21.13
CA SER A 180 -12.48 14.68 21.18
C SER A 180 -13.85 15.05 21.72
N ALA A 181 -14.74 14.07 21.88
CA ALA A 181 -16.10 14.26 22.37
C ALA A 181 -16.24 14.00 23.89
N GLU A 182 -15.20 13.42 24.49
CA GLU A 182 -15.00 13.28 25.94
C GLU A 182 -14.07 14.38 26.46
#